data_AF-A0A2G5XMV6-F1
#
_entry.id   AF-A0A2G5XMV6-F1
#
_cell.length_a   1.000
_cell.length_b   1.000
_cell.length_c   1.000
_cell.angle_alpha   90.00
_cell.angle_beta   90.00
_cell.angle_gamma   90.00
#
_symmetry.space_group_name_H-M   'P 1'
#
loop_
_entity.id
_entity.type
_entity.pdbx_description
1 polymer ?
#
loop_
_entity_poly.entity_id
_entity_poly.type
_entity_poly.pdbx_seq_one_letter_code
_entity_poly.pdbx_strand_id
1 'polypeptide(L)' 'MKTTTGLYLFLIAIHLLNLANITLSKGEWNGITMWLSTGLFIAGTAYYAFNKSATRKTE' A
#
# COMPACT_ATOMS: atom_id res chain seq x y z
N MET A 1 0.41 9.79 14.86
CA MET A 1 1.49 8.80 14.68
C MET A 1 0.98 7.42 14.21
N LYS A 2 -0.17 6.91 14.70
CA LYS A 2 -0.70 5.58 14.29
C LYS A 2 -1.04 5.44 12.79
N THR A 3 -1.55 6.50 12.14
CA THR A 3 -1.98 6.48 10.73
C THR A 3 -0.83 6.45 9.73
N THR A 4 0.25 7.18 10.02
CA THR A 4 1.43 7.23 9.16
C THR A 4 2.18 5.90 9.17
N THR A 5 2.23 5.22 10.31
CA THR A 5 2.77 3.85 10.41
C THR A 5 1.99 2.85 9.55
N GLY A 6 0.65 2.99 9.49
CA GLY A 6 -0.20 2.18 8.61
C GLY A 6 0.16 2.35 7.13
N LEU A 7 0.36 3.59 6.67
CA LEU A 7 0.80 3.87 5.29
C LEU A 7 2.16 3.24 4.97
N TYR A 8 3.12 3.32 5.91
CA TYR A 8 4.44 2.70 5.72
C TYR A 8 4.35 1.18 5.58
N LEU A 9 3.43 0.50 6.29
CA LEU A 9 3.20 -0.93 6.10
C LEU A 9 2.71 -1.26 4.69
N PHE A 10 1.78 -0.48 4.13
CA PHE A 10 1.33 -0.66 2.74
C PHE A 10 2.47 -0.45 1.74
N LEU A 11 3.31 0.57 1.95
CA LEU A 11 4.46 0.84 1.07
C LEU A 11 5.52 -0.28 1.10
N ILE A 12 5.79 -0.84 2.29
CA ILE A 12 6.69 -1.99 2.45
C ILE A 12 6.11 -3.21 1.72
N ALA A 13 4.80 -3.47 1.86
CA ALA A 13 4.15 -4.58 1.16
C ALA A 13 4.24 -4.44 -0.36
N ILE A 14 4.03 -3.24 -0.91
CA ILE A 14 4.21 -2.95 -2.34
C ILE A 14 5.63 -3.27 -2.80
N HIS A 15 6.65 -2.84 -2.05
CA HIS A 15 8.04 -3.09 -2.40
C HIS A 15 8.40 -4.59 -2.34
N LEU A 16 7.91 -5.30 -1.33
CA LEU A 16 8.12 -6.75 -1.21
C LEU A 16 7.46 -7.53 -2.35
N LEU A 17 6.25 -7.16 -2.75
CA LEU A 17 5.56 -7.78 -3.90
C LEU A 17 6.34 -7.58 -5.19
N ASN A 18 6.87 -6.36 -5.41
CA ASN A 18 7.65 -6.05 -6.58
C ASN A 18 8.98 -6.81 -6.59
N LEU A 19 9.66 -6.84 -5.45
CA LEU A 19 10.91 -7.58 -5.31
C LEU A 19 10.69 -9.07 -5.53
N ALA A 20 9.67 -9.67 -4.91
CA ALA A 20 9.31 -11.07 -5.09
C ALA A 20 8.98 -11.41 -6.56
N ASN A 21 8.24 -10.56 -7.26
CA ASN A 21 7.95 -10.75 -8.67
C ASN A 21 9.22 -10.76 -9.54
N ILE A 22 10.14 -9.83 -9.28
CA ILE A 22 11.39 -9.74 -10.04
C ILE A 22 12.31 -10.92 -9.69
N THR A 23 12.43 -11.29 -8.41
CA THR A 23 13.39 -12.32 -7.96
C THR A 23 12.90 -13.74 -8.20
N LEU A 24 11.61 -14.02 -7.97
CA LEU A 24 11.06 -15.38 -8.04
C LEU A 24 10.40 -15.68 -9.39
N SER A 25 9.71 -14.69 -9.96
CA SER A 25 8.94 -14.85 -11.20
C SER A 25 9.63 -14.24 -12.42
N LYS A 26 10.87 -13.77 -12.27
CA LYS A 26 11.66 -13.11 -13.34
C LYS A 26 10.90 -11.98 -14.05
N GLY A 27 9.95 -11.35 -13.36
CA GLY A 27 9.11 -10.29 -13.92
C GLY A 27 7.98 -10.76 -14.84
N GLU A 28 7.67 -12.07 -14.95
CA GLU A 28 6.56 -12.56 -15.78
C GLU A 28 5.19 -11.99 -15.35
N TRP A 29 5.03 -11.70 -14.06
CA TRP A 29 3.77 -11.20 -13.49
C TRP A 29 3.74 -9.68 -13.34
N ASN A 30 4.63 -8.94 -14.02
CA ASN A 30 4.81 -7.50 -13.83
C ASN A 30 3.49 -6.71 -13.94
N GLY A 31 2.65 -7.03 -14.92
CA GLY A 31 1.33 -6.40 -15.05
C GLY A 31 0.46 -6.61 -13.81
N ILE A 32 0.35 -7.84 -13.33
CA ILE A 32 -0.47 -8.21 -12.17
C ILE A 32 0.10 -7.60 -10.88
N THR A 33 1.41 -7.66 -10.69
CA THR A 33 2.10 -7.03 -9.55
C THR A 33 1.88 -5.52 -9.53
N MET A 34 1.87 -4.86 -10.69
CA MET A 34 1.61 -3.42 -10.81
C MET A 34 0.15 -3.08 -10.50
N TRP A 35 -0.81 -3.88 -10.95
CA TRP A 35 -2.23 -3.76 -10.55
C TRP A 35 -2.43 -3.95 -9.05
N LEU A 36 -1.81 -4.97 -8.45
CA LEU A 36 -1.82 -5.21 -7.01
C LEU A 36 -1.23 -4.03 -6.24
N SER A 37 -0.08 -3.51 -6.70
CA SER A 37 0.57 -2.36 -6.09
C SER A 37 -0.32 -1.12 -6.11
N THR A 38 -1.03 -0.90 -7.23
CA THR A 38 -1.99 0.21 -7.38
C THR A 38 -3.18 0.04 -6.42
N GLY A 39 -3.71 -1.17 -6.31
CA GLY A 39 -4.78 -1.49 -5.34
C GLY A 39 -4.36 -1.24 -3.89
N LEU A 40 -3.17 -1.70 -3.49
CA LEU A 40 -2.62 -1.44 -2.15
C LEU A 40 -2.41 0.05 -1.90
N PHE A 41 -1.95 0.80 -2.89
CA PHE A 41 -1.75 2.24 -2.78
C PHE A 41 -3.07 2.98 -2.56
N ILE A 42 -4.11 2.64 -3.32
CA ILE A 42 -5.46 3.22 -3.16
C ILE A 42 -6.03 2.85 -1.79
N ALA A 43 -5.92 1.57 -1.38
CA ALA A 43 -6.40 1.11 -0.08
C ALA A 43 -5.70 1.83 1.08
N GLY A 44 -4.37 1.96 1.02
CA GLY A 44 -3.59 2.70 2.01
C GLY A 44 -3.98 4.18 2.07
N THR A 45 -4.16 4.81 0.91
CA THR A 45 -4.57 6.22 0.81
C THR A 45 -5.97 6.42 1.38
N ALA A 46 -6.93 5.54 1.04
CA ALA A 46 -8.28 5.58 1.58
C ALA A 46 -8.28 5.36 3.11
N TYR A 47 -7.53 4.37 3.60
CA TYR A 47 -7.37 4.11 5.04
C TYR A 47 -6.84 5.33 5.79
N TYR A 48 -5.81 5.99 5.23
CA TYR A 48 -5.27 7.21 5.80
C TYR A 48 -6.27 8.37 5.78
N ALA A 49 -6.96 8.59 4.66
CA ALA A 49 -7.97 9.63 4.51
C ALA A 49 -9.14 9.45 5.49
N PHE A 50 -9.65 8.22 5.63
CA PHE A 50 -10.73 7.91 6.57
C PHE A 50 -10.31 8.13 8.02
N ASN A 51 -9.15 7.60 8.44
CA ASN A 51 -8.69 7.81 9.81
C ASN A 51 -8.39 9.29 10.11
N LYS A 52 -7.84 10.03 9.15
CA LYS A 52 -7.57 11.47 9.31
C LYS A 52 -8.88 12.26 9.47
N SER A 53 -9.92 11.94 8.71
CA SER A 53 -11.25 12.54 8.84
C SER A 53 -11.95 12.16 10.14
N ALA A 54 -11.79 10.93 10.62
CA ALA A 54 -12.34 10.48 11.91
C ALA A 54 -11.72 11.26 13.09
N THR A 55 -10.41 11.53 13.02
CA THR A 55 -9.69 12.30 14.06
C THR A 55 -10.10 13.78 14.08
N ARG A 56 -10.48 14.36 12.93
CA ARG A 56 -10.96 15.76 12.84
C ARG A 56 -12.39 15.98 13.36
N LYS A 57 -13.19 14.94 13.53
CA LYS A 57 -14.59 15.06 14.00
C LYS A 57 -14.70 15.10 15.53
N THR A 58 -13.57 14.98 16.23
CA THR A 58 -13.49 14.92 17.71
C THR A 58 -12.82 16.14 18.34
N GLU A 59 -12.43 17.14 17.55
CA GLU A 59 -12.02 18.48 18.01
C GLU A 59 -13.18 19.48 17.88
#